data_AF-A0A658NX60-F1
#
_entry.id   AF-A0A658NX60-F1
#
_cell.length_a   1.000
_cell.length_b   1.000
_cell.length_c   1.000
_cell.angle_alpha   90.00
_cell.angle_beta   90.00
_cell.angle_gamma   90.00
#
_symmetry.space_group_name_H-M   'P 1'
#
loop_
_entity.id
_entity.type
_entity.pdbx_description
1 polymer ?
#
loop_
_entity_poly.entity_id
_entity_poly.type
_entity_poly.pdbx_seq_one_letter_code
_entity_poly.pdbx_strand_id
1 'polypeptide(L)'
;SPGHITVEVNGVGYRVFIPLSTFYELADEGSPIALNVFTAVREDAIHLYGFRTPEEKQLFELLLSVNGIGPKLAINLLSGISSA
;
A
#
# COMPACT_ATOMS: atom_id res chain seq x y z
N SER A 1 -4.75 4.80 9.96
CA SER A 1 -5.32 3.67 10.74
C SER A 1 -4.73 2.37 10.23
N PRO A 2 -4.86 1.23 10.94
CA PRO A 2 -4.38 -0.05 10.41
C PRO A 2 -4.98 -0.30 9.02
N GLY A 3 -4.13 -0.44 8.00
CA GLY A 3 -4.51 -0.69 6.58
C GLY A 3 -4.52 0.53 5.64
N HIS A 4 -4.47 1.77 6.13
CA HIS A 4 -4.26 2.94 5.27
C HIS A 4 -3.74 4.16 6.03
N ILE A 5 -3.04 5.03 5.32
CA ILE A 5 -2.57 6.32 5.83
C ILE A 5 -2.97 7.46 4.89
N THR A 6 -2.84 8.69 5.38
CA THR A 6 -2.90 9.90 4.55
C THR A 6 -1.49 10.43 4.40
N VAL A 7 -1.01 10.54 3.17
CA VAL A 7 0.29 11.15 2.85
C VAL A 7 0.03 12.53 2.28
N GLU A 8 0.56 13.56 2.94
CA GLU A 8 0.49 14.93 2.43
C GLU A 8 1.66 15.20 1.49
N VAL A 9 1.36 15.69 0.29
CA VAL A 9 2.36 16.10 -0.69
C VAL A 9 1.97 17.47 -1.24
N ASN A 10 2.71 18.51 -0.85
CA ASN A 10 2.51 19.90 -1.29
C ASN A 10 1.07 20.41 -1.06
N GLY A 11 0.50 20.14 0.12
CA GLY A 11 -0.83 20.57 0.55
C GLY A 11 -1.97 19.63 0.14
N VAL A 12 -1.69 18.52 -0.55
CA VAL A 12 -2.71 17.54 -0.97
C VAL A 12 -2.57 16.25 -0.18
N GLY A 13 -3.65 15.85 0.51
CA GLY A 13 -3.71 14.61 1.26
C GLY A 13 -4.15 13.42 0.40
N TYR A 14 -3.24 12.47 0.18
CA TYR A 14 -3.51 11.23 -0.55
C TYR A 14 -3.80 10.09 0.41
N ARG A 15 -4.98 9.48 0.29
CA ARG A 15 -5.26 8.23 0.99
C ARG A 15 -4.52 7.08 0.28
N VAL A 16 -3.63 6.42 1.00
CA VAL A 16 -2.82 5.30 0.51
C VAL A 16 -3.11 4.06 1.36
N PHE A 17 -3.56 2.99 0.72
CA PHE A 17 -3.70 1.68 1.36
C PHE A 17 -2.33 1.04 1.50
N ILE A 18 -2.03 0.48 2.66
CA ILE A 18 -0.72 -0.11 2.96
C ILE A 18 -0.89 -1.47 3.64
N PRO A 19 0.06 -2.41 3.46
CA PRO A 19 0.15 -3.60 4.30
C PRO A 19 0.28 -3.26 5.79
N LEU A 20 -0.11 -4.18 6.68
CA LEU A 20 0.07 -3.98 8.12
C LEU A 20 1.55 -3.93 8.51
N SER A 21 2.42 -4.69 7.83
CA SER A 21 3.88 -4.62 8.03
C SER A 21 4.39 -3.19 7.85
N THR A 22 4.02 -2.56 6.74
CA THR A 22 4.35 -1.16 6.46
C THR A 22 3.81 -0.23 7.55
N PHE A 23 2.59 -0.46 8.07
CA PHE A 23 2.00 0.37 9.13
C PHE A 23 2.81 0.33 10.44
N TYR A 24 3.30 -0.85 10.84
CA TYR A 24 4.08 -1.01 12.07
C TYR A 24 5.52 -0.48 11.97
N GLU A 25 6.03 -0.31 10.75
CA GLU A 25 7.36 0.26 10.49
C GLU A 25 7.34 1.78 10.28
N LEU A 26 6.16 2.41 10.31
CA LEU A 26 6.05 3.86 10.16
C LEU A 26 6.75 4.57 11.33
N ALA A 27 7.44 5.67 11.00
CA ALA A 27 7.86 6.64 11.99
C ALA A 27 6.64 7.40 12.55
N ASP A 28 6.89 8.27 13.53
CA ASP A 28 5.86 9.10 14.15
C ASP A 28 5.10 9.96 13.13
N GLU A 29 3.82 10.22 13.40
CA GLU A 29 2.98 11.06 12.54
C GLU A 29 3.64 12.43 12.27
N GLY A 30 3.56 12.87 11.01
CA GLY A 30 4.22 14.10 10.54
C GLY A 30 5.66 13.92 10.08
N SER A 31 6.27 12.75 10.30
CA SER A 31 7.59 12.43 9.75
C SER A 31 7.53 12.29 8.22
N PRO A 32 8.57 12.73 7.49
CA PRO A 32 8.67 12.48 6.06
C PRO A 32 8.66 10.99 5.74
N ILE A 33 7.94 10.61 4.68
CA ILE A 33 7.88 9.24 4.19
C ILE A 33 7.97 9.21 2.66
N ALA A 34 8.59 8.15 2.15
CA ALA A 34 8.54 7.79 0.75
C ALA A 34 7.95 6.37 0.61
N LEU A 35 7.01 6.21 -0.31
CA LEU A 35 6.36 4.94 -0.60
C LEU A 35 6.50 4.60 -2.08
N ASN A 36 6.69 3.32 -2.36
CA ASN A 36 6.54 2.77 -3.70
C ASN A 36 5.04 2.60 -3.96
N VAL A 37 4.50 3.30 -4.97
CA VAL A 37 3.05 3.35 -5.19
C VAL A 37 2.65 2.53 -6.42
N PHE A 38 1.62 1.69 -6.26
CA PHE A 38 0.82 1.15 -7.34
C PHE A 38 -0.51 1.92 -7.42
N THR A 39 -0.86 2.38 -8.62
CA THR A 39 -2.08 3.16 -8.87
C THR A 39 -3.09 2.28 -9.58
N ALA A 40 -4.17 1.92 -8.89
CA ALA A 40 -5.30 1.22 -9.49
C ALA A 40 -6.33 2.23 -9.98
N VAL A 41 -6.45 2.37 -11.30
CA VAL A 41 -7.47 3.19 -11.95
C VAL A 41 -8.69 2.32 -12.25
N ARG A 42 -9.85 2.73 -11.73
CA ARG A 42 -11.16 2.17 -12.02
C ARG A 42 -12.03 3.26 -12.65
N GLU A 43 -13.17 2.86 -13.18
CA GLU A 43 -14.10 3.77 -13.84
C GLU A 43 -14.65 4.85 -12.89
N ASP A 44 -14.77 4.52 -11.60
CA ASP A 44 -15.35 5.37 -10.56
C ASP A 44 -14.34 5.89 -9.52
N ALA A 45 -13.11 5.38 -9.52
CA ALA A 45 -12.15 5.65 -8.46
C ALA A 45 -10.68 5.48 -8.88
N ILE A 46 -9.82 6.27 -8.23
CA ILE A 46 -8.37 6.05 -8.20
C ILE A 46 -8.01 5.57 -6.79
N HIS A 47 -7.37 4.41 -6.69
CA HIS A 47 -6.85 3.90 -5.44
C HIS A 47 -5.32 3.80 -5.48
N LEU A 48 -4.68 4.26 -4.42
CA LEU A 48 -3.24 4.19 -4.24
C LEU A 48 -2.90 3.10 -3.23
N TYR A 49 -1.98 2.22 -3.60
CA TYR A 49 -1.44 1.16 -2.76
C TYR A 49 0.04 1.44 -2.57
N GLY A 50 0.48 1.59 -1.32
CA GLY A 50 1.83 2.01 -0.96
C GLY A 50 2.62 0.91 -0.26
N PHE A 51 3.90 0.82 -0.60
CA PHE A 51 4.83 -0.20 -0.10
C PHE A 51 6.14 0.45 0.35
N ARG A 52 6.78 -0.13 1.36
CA ARG A 52 8.04 0.40 1.91
C ARG A 52 9.19 0.13 0.95
N THR A 53 9.18 -1.02 0.28
CA THR A 53 10.21 -1.41 -0.68
C THR A 53 9.66 -1.66 -2.09
N PRO A 54 10.52 -1.59 -3.13
CA PRO A 54 10.14 -1.98 -4.48
C PRO A 54 9.73 -3.46 -4.58
N GLU A 55 10.37 -4.34 -3.81
CA GLU A 55 10.11 -5.79 -3.83
C GLU A 55 8.71 -6.13 -3.31
N GLU A 56 8.25 -5.45 -2.27
CA GLU A 56 6.87 -5.58 -1.77
C GLU A 56 5.86 -5.18 -2.85
N LYS A 57 6.12 -4.08 -3.57
CA LYS A 57 5.29 -3.65 -4.70
C LYS A 57 5.29 -4.68 -5.82
N GLN A 58 6.44 -5.23 -6.19
CA GLN A 58 6.53 -6.27 -7.21
C GLN A 58 5.77 -7.54 -6.81
N LEU A 59 5.87 -7.95 -5.54
CA LEU A 59 5.11 -9.09 -5.03
C LEU A 59 3.60 -8.81 -5.06
N PHE A 60 3.18 -7.60 -4.71
CA PHE A 60 1.79 -7.17 -4.86
C PHE A 60 1.29 -7.28 -6.31
N GLU A 61 2.06 -6.76 -7.28
CA GLU A 61 1.73 -6.84 -8.71
C GLU A 61 1.69 -8.29 -9.21
N LEU A 62 2.60 -9.14 -8.74
CA LEU A 62 2.59 -10.57 -9.03
C LEU A 62 1.31 -11.23 -8.50
N LEU A 63 0.91 -10.93 -7.26
CA LEU A 63 -0.33 -11.45 -6.69
C LEU A 63 -1.56 -11.04 -7.52
N LEU A 64 -1.59 -9.82 -8.06
CA LEU A 64 -2.68 -9.37 -8.94
C LEU A 64 -2.77 -10.13 -10.26
N SER A 65 -1.68 -10.77 -10.72
CA SER A 65 -1.69 -11.59 -11.93
C SER A 65 -2.40 -12.94 -11.74
N VAL A 66 -2.62 -13.36 -10.49
CA VAL A 66 -3.32 -14.61 -10.16
C VAL A 66 -4.83 -14.40 -10.28
N ASN A 67 -5.49 -15.30 -11.03
CA ASN A 67 -6.94 -15.23 -11.22
C ASN A 67 -7.68 -15.24 -9.87
N GLY A 68 -8.62 -14.31 -9.70
CA GLY A 68 -9.40 -14.18 -8.46
C GLY A 68 -8.73 -13.36 -7.35
N ILE A 69 -7.47 -12.92 -7.51
CA ILE A 69 -6.80 -12.06 -6.52
C ILE A 69 -6.97 -10.59 -6.90
N GLY A 70 -7.79 -9.89 -6.11
CA GLY A 70 -7.93 -8.44 -6.20
C GLY A 70 -6.98 -7.67 -5.26
N PRO A 71 -6.82 -6.35 -5.43
CA PRO A 71 -5.93 -5.50 -4.62
C PRO A 71 -6.10 -5.60 -3.11
N LYS A 72 -7.36 -5.70 -2.63
CA LYS A 72 -7.64 -5.84 -1.20
C LYS A 72 -7.11 -7.15 -0.63
N LEU A 73 -7.26 -8.25 -1.39
CA LEU A 73 -6.75 -9.56 -0.98
C LEU A 73 -5.22 -9.57 -1.04
N ALA A 74 -4.63 -9.00 -2.09
CA ALA A 74 -3.17 -8.91 -2.24
C ALA A 74 -2.50 -8.16 -1.07
N ILE A 75 -3.04 -7.00 -0.64
CA ILE A 75 -2.52 -6.26 0.54
C ILE A 75 -2.59 -7.11 1.83
N ASN A 76 -3.69 -7.85 2.00
CA ASN A 76 -3.87 -8.68 3.20
C ASN A 76 -2.88 -9.85 3.22
N LEU A 77 -2.59 -10.46 2.07
CA LEU A 77 -1.60 -11.53 1.96
C LEU A 77 -0.20 -11.03 2.31
N LEU A 78 0.20 -9.86 1.83
CA LEU A 78 1.49 -9.25 2.17
C LEU A 78 1.64 -8.97 3.68
N SER A 79 0.54 -8.63 4.33
CA SER A 79 0.51 -8.40 5.78
C SER A 79 0.81 -9.67 6.59
N GLY A 80 0.61 -10.87 6.03
CA GLY A 80 0.92 -12.14 6.68
C GLY A 80 2.28 -12.73 6.31
N ILE A 81 2.82 -12.40 5.14
CA ILE A 81 4.11 -12.92 4.63
C ILE A 81 5.29 -12.21 5.30
N SER A 82 5.20 -10.89 5.51
CA SER A 82 6.30 -10.10 6.10
C SER A 82 6.47 -10.30 7.62
N SER A 83 5.53 -10.99 8.27
CA SER A 83 5.58 -11.36 9.69
C SER A 83 6.17 -12.75 9.95
N ALA A 84 6.71 -13.40 8.93
CA ALA A 84 7.37 -14.71 9.01
C ALA A 84 8.89 -14.59 8.82
#